data_AF-E4MCV1-F1
#
_entry.id   AF-E4MCV1-F1
#
_cell.length_a   1.000
_cell.length_b   1.000
_cell.length_c   1.000
_cell.angle_alpha   90.00
_cell.angle_beta   90.00
_cell.angle_gamma   90.00
#
_symmetry.space_group_name_H-M   'P 1'
#
loop_
_entity.id
_entity.type
_entity.pdbx_description
1 polymer ?
#
loop_
_entity_poly.entity_id
_entity_poly.type
_entity_poly.pdbx_seq_one_letter_code
_entity_poly.pdbx_strand_id
1 'polypeptide(L)' 'MSITKRALQYYRSAGIIPYTALGNKVLFRDDDIRHLLEKNLIKSL' A
#
# COMPACT_ATOMS: atom_id res chain seq x y z
N MET A 1 0.69 8.09 -11.75
CA MET A 1 -0.41 7.34 -11.10
C MET A 1 -0.19 7.39 -9.61
N SER A 2 -1.17 7.88 -8.83
CA SER A 2 -1.01 8.12 -7.40
C SER A 2 -2.02 7.30 -6.60
N ILE A 3 -1.53 6.50 -5.66
CA ILE A 3 -2.38 5.80 -4.69
C ILE A 3 -2.93 6.82 -3.69
N THR A 4 -4.21 6.72 -3.34
CA THR A 4 -4.81 7.65 -2.36
C THR A 4 -4.48 7.22 -0.94
N LYS A 5 -4.47 8.19 -0.01
CA LYS A 5 -4.29 7.92 1.43
C LYS A 5 -5.34 6.96 1.99
N ARG A 6 -6.58 7.02 1.48
CA ARG A 6 -7.67 6.11 1.89
C ARG A 6 -7.42 4.66 1.47
N ALA A 7 -6.88 4.44 0.26
CA ALA A 7 -6.51 3.10 -0.18
C ALA A 7 -5.42 2.50 0.73
N LEU A 8 -4.38 3.27 1.04
CA LEU A 8 -3.32 2.84 1.97
C LEU A 8 -3.86 2.51 3.37
N GLN A 9 -4.82 3.28 3.88
CA GLN A 9 -5.47 2.99 5.16
C GLN A 9 -6.24 1.67 5.11
N TYR A 10 -7.00 1.43 4.03
CA TYR A 10 -7.75 0.19 3.83
C TYR A 10 -6.80 -1.02 3.75
N TYR A 11 -5.76 -0.94 2.92
CA TYR A 11 -4.80 -2.03 2.77
C TYR A 11 -4.08 -2.36 4.08
N ARG A 12 -3.79 -1.34 4.89
CA ARG A 12 -3.26 -1.54 6.24
C ARG A 12 -4.27 -2.23 7.16
N SER A 13 -5.52 -1.75 7.22
CA SER A 13 -6.54 -2.35 8.10
C SER A 13 -6.94 -3.77 7.68
N ALA A 14 -6.85 -4.06 6.39
CA ALA A 14 -7.13 -5.38 5.83
C ALA A 14 -5.94 -6.35 5.89
N GLY A 15 -4.76 -5.89 6.34
CA GLY A 15 -3.54 -6.72 6.40
C GLY A 15 -2.96 -7.07 5.03
N ILE A 16 -3.30 -6.30 3.99
CA ILE A 16 -2.90 -6.56 2.60
C ILE A 16 -1.45 -6.10 2.34
N ILE A 17 -1.02 -5.01 2.96
CA ILE A 17 0.35 -4.51 2.83
C ILE A 17 1.08 -4.53 4.18
N PRO A 18 2.36 -4.96 4.19
CA PRO A 18 3.22 -4.79 5.35
C PRO A 18 3.38 -3.30 5.66
N TYR A 19 3.42 -2.97 6.94
CA TYR A 19 3.70 -1.61 7.39
C TYR A 19 4.52 -1.65 8.67
N THR A 20 5.26 -0.56 8.90
CA THR A 20 5.96 -0.32 10.16
C THR A 20 5.34 0.89 10.84
N ALA A 21 5.00 0.74 12.11
CA ALA A 21 4.59 1.86 12.95
C ALA A 21 5.83 2.47 13.62
N LEU A 22 6.07 3.77 13.39
CA LEU A 22 7.10 4.54 14.07
C LEU A 22 6.41 5.67 14.83
N GLY A 23 6.05 5.38 16.08
CA GLY A 23 5.18 6.25 16.90
C GLY A 23 3.84 6.49 16.21
N ASN A 24 3.52 7.76 15.93
CA ASN A 24 2.28 8.16 15.25
C ASN A 24 2.35 8.11 13.72
N LYS A 25 3.47 7.65 13.14
CA LYS A 25 3.66 7.54 11.70
C LYS A 25 3.54 6.09 11.25
N VAL A 26 2.89 5.89 10.11
CA VAL A 26 2.86 4.60 9.41
C VAL A 26 3.76 4.72 8.19
N LEU A 27 4.74 3.83 8.11
CA LEU A 27 5.67 3.73 7.00
C LEU A 27 5.35 2.49 6.18
N PHE A 28 5.39 2.64 4.86
CA PHE A 28 5.26 1.57 3.90
C PHE A 28 6.58 1.44 3.15
N ARG A 29 6.97 0.21 2.82
CA ARG A 29 8.17 -0.02 2.02
C ARG A 29 7.85 0.31 0.56
N ASP A 30 8.72 1.08 -0.07
CA ASP A 30 8.52 1.47 -1.47
C ASP A 30 8.41 0.27 -2.42
N ASP A 31 9.13 -0.81 -2.14
CA ASP A 31 9.11 -2.05 -2.92
C ASP A 31 7.74 -2.74 -2.85
N ASP A 32 7.17 -2.86 -1.64
CA ASP A 32 5.84 -3.44 -1.42
C ASP A 32 4.75 -2.62 -2.11
N ILE A 33 4.87 -1.28 -2.06
CA ILE A 33 3.95 -0.37 -2.75
C ILE A 33 4.06 -0.51 -4.27
N ARG A 34 5.27 -0.60 -4.84
CA ARG A 34 5.45 -0.84 -6.27
C ARG A 34 4.86 -2.18 -6.70
N HIS A 35 5.18 -3.26 -5.99
CA HIS A 35 4.63 -4.58 -6.26
C HIS A 35 3.09 -4.61 -6.16
N LEU A 36 2.52 -3.91 -5.19
CA LEU A 36 1.06 -3.79 -5.07
C LEU A 36 0.46 -3.06 -6.28
N LEU A 37 1.07 -1.95 -6.69
CA LEU A 37 0.61 -1.16 -7.83
C LEU A 37 0.70 -1.98 -9.12
N GLU A 38 1.82 -2.67 -9.35
CA GLU A 38 2.02 -3.55 -10.51
C GLU A 38 1.01 -4.69 -10.53
N LYS A 39 0.82 -5.41 -9.41
CA LYS A 39 -0.15 -6.52 -9.32
C LYS A 39 -1.60 -6.08 -9.56
N ASN A 40 -1.98 -4.89 -9.10
CA ASN A 40 -3.34 -4.37 -9.31
C ASN A 40 -3.53 -3.71 -10.69
N LEU A 41 -2.46 -3.20 -11.32
CA LEU A 41 -2.53 -2.69 -12.70
C LEU A 41 -2.72 -3.81 -13.72
N ILE A 42 -2.12 -4.99 -13.52
CA ILE A 42 -2.22 -6.12 -14.47
C ILE A 42 -3.64 -6.71 -14.55
N LYS A 43 -4.53 -6.39 -13.60
CA LYS A 43 -5.94 -6.84 -13.64
C LYS A 43 -6.86 -6.00 -14.55
N SER A 44 -6.35 -4.95 -15.19
CA SER A 44 -7.15 -4.05 -16.04
C SER A 44 -6.91 -4.21 -17.55
N LEU A 45 -6.21 -5.26 -18.00
CA LEU A 45 -6.06 -5.58 -19.42
C LEU A 45 -6.86 -6.82 -19.80
#